data_AF-A0A9Q3B8E2-F1
#
_entry.id   AF-A0A9Q3B8E2-F1
#
_cell.length_a   1.000
_cell.length_b   1.000
_cell.length_c   1.000
_cell.angle_alpha   90.00
_cell.angle_beta   90.00
_cell.angle_gamma   90.00
#
_symmetry.space_group_name_H-M   'P 1'
#
loop_
_entity.id
_entity.type
_entity.pdbx_description
1 polymer ?
#
loop_
_entity_poly.entity_id
_entity_poly.type
_entity_poly.pdbx_seq_one_letter_code
_entity_poly.pdbx_strand_id
1 'polypeptide(L)'
;MKMKQSRPFCKEDADRIYDLAYSQSPTGLSEPVRQALDVIESAMVRFGNDGLSISFNGGKDCTVLVHLFAAALIRNSNESVNELPKIKSLYIKSKASFAEVDQFVHHCESKYNLDLMSFDGTLKEGLSDFMEKNQNTIKAILIGTRSTDPRGASLKAFDPTDDDWPSIVRVHPILEWNYNQVWHFLRLLEVDWCELYNQGYTSLGSSLNTFPNPLLKTQNGWKGAWELEDPSGERAGRFVASIQSAG
;
A
#
# COMPACT_ATOMS: atom_id res chain seq x y z
N MET A 1 16.66 -14.42 -0.80
CA MET A 1 15.91 -15.66 -0.48
C MET A 1 14.93 -15.85 -1.63
N LYS A 2 14.94 -16.96 -2.39
CA LYS A 2 14.00 -17.10 -3.53
C LYS A 2 12.56 -16.97 -3.00
N MET A 3 11.79 -16.02 -3.55
CA MET A 3 10.37 -15.87 -3.21
C MET A 3 9.71 -17.25 -3.38
N LYS A 4 9.15 -17.81 -2.31
CA LYS A 4 8.32 -19.02 -2.42
C LYS A 4 7.20 -18.69 -3.42
N GLN A 5 6.83 -19.65 -4.27
CA GLN A 5 5.60 -19.50 -5.07
C GLN A 5 4.46 -19.22 -4.09
N SER A 6 3.96 -17.98 -4.07
CA SER A 6 2.83 -17.60 -3.23
C SER A 6 1.57 -18.12 -3.89
N ARG A 7 0.74 -18.81 -3.11
CA ARG A 7 -0.63 -19.05 -3.49
C ARG A 7 -1.38 -17.71 -3.65
N PRO A 8 -2.46 -17.68 -4.45
CA PRO A 8 -3.38 -16.54 -4.46
C PRO A 8 -3.92 -16.21 -3.07
N PHE A 9 -4.27 -14.94 -2.86
CA PHE A 9 -5.03 -14.49 -1.69
C PHE A 9 -6.42 -15.14 -1.71
N CYS A 10 -6.86 -15.66 -0.56
CA CYS A 10 -8.09 -16.45 -0.46
C CYS A 10 -8.91 -16.09 0.77
N LYS A 11 -10.06 -16.78 0.93
CA LYS A 11 -11.00 -16.54 2.03
C LYS A 11 -10.36 -16.71 3.41
N GLU A 12 -9.48 -17.69 3.59
CA GLU A 12 -8.78 -17.90 4.86
C GLU A 12 -7.90 -16.69 5.24
N ASP A 13 -7.32 -15.98 4.27
CA ASP A 13 -6.58 -14.74 4.55
C ASP A 13 -7.51 -13.62 4.98
N ALA A 14 -8.66 -13.50 4.30
CA ALA A 14 -9.69 -12.53 4.64
C ALA A 14 -10.26 -12.76 6.05
N ASP A 15 -10.58 -14.02 6.37
CA ASP A 15 -11.11 -14.42 7.68
C ASP A 15 -10.12 -14.06 8.79
N ARG A 16 -8.81 -14.30 8.61
CA ARG A 16 -7.78 -13.89 9.59
C ARG A 16 -7.74 -12.37 9.84
N ILE A 17 -7.97 -11.56 8.81
CA ILE A 17 -8.04 -10.09 8.95
C ILE A 17 -9.27 -9.70 9.78
N TYR A 18 -10.43 -10.29 9.48
CA TYR A 18 -11.67 -9.98 10.17
C TYR A 18 -11.70 -10.52 11.59
N ASP A 19 -11.14 -11.69 11.84
CA ASP A 19 -10.92 -12.22 13.18
C ASP A 19 -10.00 -11.30 13.98
N LEU A 20 -8.95 -10.74 13.37
CA LEU A 20 -8.09 -9.75 14.03
C LEU A 20 -8.87 -8.47 14.39
N ALA A 21 -9.70 -7.97 13.48
CA ALA A 21 -10.52 -6.76 13.68
C ALA A 21 -11.59 -6.93 14.77
N TYR A 22 -12.25 -8.09 14.80
CA TYR A 22 -13.45 -8.36 15.61
C TYR A 22 -13.21 -9.41 16.71
N SER A 23 -11.95 -9.68 17.05
CA SER A 23 -11.56 -10.63 18.11
C SER A 23 -12.23 -10.31 19.44
N GLN A 24 -12.69 -11.35 20.14
CA GLN A 24 -13.17 -11.26 21.52
C GLN A 24 -12.05 -10.93 22.52
N SER A 25 -10.79 -11.06 22.11
CA SER A 25 -9.60 -10.66 22.86
C SER A 25 -8.80 -9.67 22.01
N PRO A 26 -9.19 -8.38 22.01
CA PRO A 26 -8.61 -7.39 21.11
C PRO A 26 -7.14 -7.13 21.42
N THR A 27 -6.36 -6.92 20.36
CA THR A 27 -4.94 -6.53 20.43
C THR A 27 -4.78 -5.05 20.07
N GLY A 28 -3.56 -4.52 20.18
CA GLY A 28 -3.25 -3.16 19.70
C GLY A 28 -3.50 -2.92 18.20
N LEU A 29 -3.75 -3.98 17.41
CA LEU A 29 -4.12 -3.89 16.00
C LEU A 29 -5.61 -4.04 15.72
N SER A 30 -6.42 -4.56 16.65
CA SER A 30 -7.82 -4.86 16.38
C SER A 30 -8.59 -3.61 15.97
N GLU A 31 -8.44 -2.52 16.71
CA GLU A 31 -9.11 -1.25 16.40
C GLU A 31 -8.58 -0.59 15.11
N PRO A 32 -7.25 -0.41 14.89
CA PRO A 32 -6.73 0.11 13.62
C PRO A 32 -7.18 -0.68 12.37
N VAL A 33 -7.24 -2.01 12.47
CA VAL A 33 -7.68 -2.87 11.35
C VAL A 33 -9.17 -2.70 11.12
N ARG A 34 -9.99 -2.69 12.19
CA ARG A 34 -11.43 -2.44 12.10
C ARG A 34 -11.73 -1.08 11.45
N GLN A 35 -11.07 -0.01 11.90
CA GLN A 35 -11.25 1.34 11.33
C GLN A 35 -10.86 1.40 9.85
N ALA A 36 -9.78 0.74 9.45
CA ALA A 36 -9.39 0.69 8.05
C ALA A 36 -10.42 -0.06 7.18
N LEU A 37 -10.94 -1.20 7.68
CA LEU A 37 -12.02 -1.93 7.02
C LEU A 37 -13.30 -1.09 6.92
N ASP A 38 -13.68 -0.38 7.98
CA ASP A 38 -14.85 0.51 7.99
C ASP A 38 -14.76 1.59 6.89
N VAL A 39 -13.55 2.14 6.66
CA VAL A 39 -13.31 3.12 5.56
C VAL A 39 -13.42 2.44 4.19
N ILE A 40 -12.85 1.26 4.02
CA ILE A 40 -12.90 0.50 2.75
C ILE A 40 -14.34 0.12 2.41
N GLU A 41 -15.06 -0.46 3.36
CA GLU A 41 -16.46 -0.87 3.19
C GLU A 41 -17.37 0.33 2.96
N SER A 42 -17.11 1.47 3.63
CA SER A 42 -17.79 2.73 3.33
C SER A 42 -17.54 3.19 1.89
N ALA A 43 -16.35 3.00 1.35
CA ALA A 43 -16.05 3.29 -0.05
C ALA A 43 -16.82 2.36 -0.99
N MET A 44 -16.90 1.07 -0.67
CA MET A 44 -17.68 0.08 -1.44
C MET A 44 -19.17 0.45 -1.51
N VAL A 45 -19.75 0.86 -0.37
CA VAL A 45 -21.15 1.33 -0.32
C VAL A 45 -21.36 2.58 -1.18
N ARG A 46 -20.41 3.52 -1.19
CA ARG A 46 -20.54 4.80 -1.90
C ARG A 46 -20.31 4.70 -3.40
N PHE A 47 -19.37 3.87 -3.83
CA PHE A 47 -18.87 3.86 -5.21
C PHE A 47 -19.12 2.55 -5.94
N GLY A 48 -19.57 1.50 -5.24
CA GLY A 48 -19.66 0.13 -5.76
C GLY A 48 -18.28 -0.50 -5.95
N ASN A 49 -18.21 -1.83 -5.91
CA ASN A 49 -16.93 -2.55 -6.04
C ASN A 49 -16.22 -2.24 -7.36
N ASP A 50 -16.97 -2.16 -8.47
CA ASP A 50 -16.44 -1.84 -9.81
C ASP A 50 -15.99 -0.38 -9.95
N GLY A 51 -16.42 0.50 -9.04
CA GLY A 51 -16.02 1.90 -8.99
C GLY A 51 -14.74 2.15 -8.19
N LEU A 52 -14.17 1.12 -7.54
CA LEU A 52 -12.97 1.22 -6.73
C LEU A 52 -11.72 0.75 -7.48
N SER A 53 -10.61 1.43 -7.21
CA SER A 53 -9.27 1.02 -7.63
C SER A 53 -8.26 1.21 -6.50
N ILE A 54 -7.03 0.75 -6.70
CA ILE A 54 -5.93 0.97 -5.75
C ILE A 54 -4.68 1.54 -6.45
N SER A 55 -4.01 2.49 -5.81
CA SER A 55 -2.65 2.88 -6.18
C SER A 55 -1.65 1.97 -5.46
N PHE A 56 -0.90 1.19 -6.22
CA PHE A 56 -0.02 0.15 -5.68
C PHE A 56 1.41 0.31 -6.19
N ASN A 57 2.37 0.48 -5.28
CA ASN A 57 3.78 0.76 -5.61
C ASN A 57 4.78 -0.26 -5.02
N GLY A 58 4.29 -1.36 -4.44
CA GLY A 58 5.14 -2.39 -3.80
C GLY A 58 5.75 -1.99 -2.46
N GLY A 59 5.42 -0.81 -1.92
CA GLY A 59 5.80 -0.38 -0.58
C GLY A 59 5.00 -1.09 0.52
N LYS A 60 5.55 -1.11 1.75
CA LYS A 60 4.93 -1.78 2.91
C LYS A 60 3.49 -1.28 3.18
N ASP A 61 3.24 0.02 3.01
CA ASP A 61 1.97 0.65 3.35
C ASP A 61 0.87 0.29 2.34
N CYS A 62 1.18 0.31 1.03
CA CYS A 62 0.24 -0.17 0.02
C CYS A 62 0.06 -1.70 0.05
N THR A 63 1.05 -2.45 0.55
CA THR A 63 0.92 -3.90 0.79
C THR A 63 -0.07 -4.20 1.91
N VAL A 64 -0.05 -3.46 3.02
CA VAL A 64 -1.10 -3.55 4.04
C VAL A 64 -2.46 -3.23 3.41
N LEU A 65 -2.54 -2.11 2.67
CA LEU A 65 -3.78 -1.64 2.08
C LEU A 65 -4.39 -2.64 1.08
N VAL A 66 -3.60 -3.24 0.18
CA VAL A 66 -4.11 -4.23 -0.78
C VAL A 66 -4.58 -5.50 -0.07
N HIS A 67 -3.92 -5.89 1.03
CA HIS A 67 -4.32 -7.06 1.84
C HIS A 67 -5.69 -6.83 2.50
N LEU A 68 -5.89 -5.64 3.09
CA LEU A 68 -7.17 -5.22 3.68
C LEU A 68 -8.27 -5.09 2.62
N PHE A 69 -7.96 -4.48 1.47
CA PHE A 69 -8.93 -4.28 0.40
C PHE A 69 -9.37 -5.61 -0.23
N ALA A 70 -8.44 -6.53 -0.44
CA ALA A 70 -8.73 -7.87 -0.92
C ALA A 70 -9.66 -8.64 0.04
N ALA A 71 -9.43 -8.54 1.35
CA ALA A 71 -10.31 -9.14 2.35
C ALA A 71 -11.74 -8.59 2.29
N ALA A 72 -11.87 -7.27 2.20
CA ALA A 72 -13.18 -6.63 2.10
C ALA A 72 -13.92 -7.05 0.81
N LEU A 73 -13.20 -7.20 -0.31
CA LEU A 73 -13.80 -7.66 -1.57
C LEU A 73 -14.29 -9.11 -1.47
N ILE A 74 -13.52 -10.01 -0.87
CA ILE A 74 -13.95 -11.39 -0.63
C ILE A 74 -15.18 -11.41 0.28
N ARG A 75 -15.19 -10.66 1.38
CA ARG A 75 -16.32 -10.62 2.30
C ARG A 75 -17.58 -10.04 1.68
N ASN A 76 -17.44 -9.06 0.77
CA ASN A 76 -18.56 -8.44 0.08
C ASN A 76 -19.06 -9.27 -1.11
N SER A 77 -18.27 -10.25 -1.59
CA SER A 77 -18.68 -11.14 -2.67
C SER A 77 -19.71 -12.17 -2.18
N ASN A 78 -20.68 -12.51 -3.04
CA ASN A 78 -21.65 -13.56 -2.73
C ASN A 78 -20.93 -14.88 -2.42
N GLU A 79 -21.38 -15.61 -1.40
CA GLU A 79 -20.74 -16.84 -0.85
C GLU A 79 -20.38 -17.92 -1.90
N SER A 80 -20.94 -17.84 -3.11
CA SER A 80 -20.65 -18.76 -4.22
C SER A 80 -19.31 -18.50 -4.94
N VAL A 81 -18.69 -17.33 -4.76
CA VAL A 81 -17.44 -16.96 -5.45
C VAL A 81 -16.30 -16.90 -4.42
N ASN A 82 -15.57 -18.01 -4.28
CA ASN A 82 -14.37 -18.10 -3.42
C ASN A 82 -13.12 -17.44 -4.04
N GLU A 83 -13.26 -16.73 -5.15
CA GLU A 83 -12.15 -16.11 -5.88
C GLU A 83 -12.18 -14.60 -5.74
N LEU A 84 -11.00 -14.02 -5.51
CA LEU A 84 -10.84 -12.57 -5.43
C LEU A 84 -11.13 -11.94 -6.82
N PRO A 85 -12.11 -11.02 -6.94
CA PRO A 85 -12.35 -10.32 -8.20
C PRO A 85 -11.12 -9.53 -8.65
N LYS A 86 -11.02 -9.24 -9.95
CA LYS A 86 -9.92 -8.43 -10.48
C LYS A 86 -9.94 -7.04 -9.86
N ILE A 87 -8.78 -6.59 -9.36
CA ILE A 87 -8.64 -5.27 -8.74
C ILE A 87 -7.95 -4.31 -9.71
N LYS A 88 -8.69 -3.30 -10.18
CA LYS A 88 -8.12 -2.23 -11.01
C LYS A 88 -7.05 -1.49 -10.24
N SER A 89 -5.83 -1.48 -10.77
CA SER A 89 -4.66 -1.00 -10.03
C SER A 89 -3.80 -0.07 -10.88
N LEU A 90 -3.28 0.99 -10.28
CA LEU A 90 -2.39 1.95 -10.91
C LEU A 90 -1.02 1.92 -10.24
N TYR A 91 0.03 1.66 -11.03
CA TYR A 91 1.42 1.74 -10.61
C TYR A 91 2.16 2.81 -11.42
N ILE A 92 2.55 3.89 -10.76
CA ILE A 92 3.40 4.92 -11.36
C ILE A 92 4.86 4.54 -11.13
N LYS A 93 5.55 4.22 -12.21
CA LYS A 93 6.96 3.81 -12.19
C LYS A 93 7.85 5.01 -11.95
N SER A 94 8.81 4.84 -11.05
CA SER A 94 9.93 5.77 -10.93
C SER A 94 10.91 5.52 -12.09
N LYS A 95 11.51 6.59 -12.63
CA LYS A 95 12.55 6.49 -13.68
C LYS A 95 13.74 5.59 -13.29
N ALA A 96 13.95 5.39 -11.98
CA ALA A 96 14.93 4.47 -11.45
C ALA A 96 14.30 3.72 -10.27
N SER A 97 13.51 2.69 -10.58
CA SER A 97 12.97 1.72 -9.62
C SER A 97 14.05 0.72 -9.19
N PHE A 98 13.85 0.10 -8.03
CA PHE A 98 14.61 -1.10 -7.65
C PHE A 98 14.01 -2.31 -8.34
N ALA A 99 14.85 -3.21 -8.86
CA ALA A 99 14.38 -4.44 -9.49
C ALA A 99 13.60 -5.32 -8.51
N GLU A 100 13.99 -5.32 -7.24
CA GLU A 100 13.32 -6.01 -6.13
C GLU A 100 11.92 -5.46 -5.86
N VAL A 101 11.70 -4.16 -6.08
CA VAL A 101 10.36 -3.56 -5.97
C VAL A 101 9.50 -4.01 -7.14
N ASP A 102 9.99 -3.94 -8.37
CA ASP A 102 9.23 -4.37 -9.55
C ASP A 102 8.89 -5.88 -9.50
N GLN A 103 9.83 -6.72 -9.05
CA GLN A 103 9.58 -8.14 -8.82
C GLN A 103 8.49 -8.37 -7.76
N PHE A 104 8.53 -7.59 -6.67
CA PHE A 104 7.52 -7.69 -5.62
C PHE A 104 6.14 -7.15 -6.06
N VAL A 105 6.13 -6.14 -6.94
CA VAL A 105 4.89 -5.64 -7.57
C VAL A 105 4.24 -6.74 -8.41
N HIS A 106 5.01 -7.43 -9.27
CA HIS A 106 4.48 -8.54 -10.07
C HIS A 106 4.05 -9.76 -9.23
N HIS A 107 4.74 -10.00 -8.10
CA HIS A 107 4.29 -11.00 -7.12
C HIS A 107 2.92 -10.65 -6.57
N CYS A 108 2.71 -9.39 -6.14
CA CYS A 108 1.44 -8.92 -5.63
C CYS A 108 0.35 -8.87 -6.71
N GLU A 109 0.70 -8.54 -7.95
CA GLU A 109 -0.20 -8.59 -9.11
C GLU A 109 -0.84 -9.98 -9.24
N SER A 110 -0.03 -11.03 -9.17
CA SER A 110 -0.50 -12.41 -9.22
C SER A 110 -1.26 -12.82 -7.96
N LYS A 111 -0.76 -12.45 -6.77
CA LYS A 111 -1.35 -12.84 -5.48
C LYS A 111 -2.74 -12.23 -5.26
N TYR A 112 -2.93 -10.97 -5.63
CA TYR A 112 -4.14 -10.20 -5.36
C TYR A 112 -5.00 -9.98 -6.62
N ASN A 113 -4.73 -10.70 -7.71
CA ASN A 113 -5.47 -10.59 -8.98
C ASN A 113 -5.58 -9.12 -9.46
N LEU A 114 -4.46 -8.39 -9.43
CA LEU A 114 -4.44 -6.99 -9.82
C LEU A 114 -4.48 -6.88 -11.35
N ASP A 115 -5.40 -6.06 -11.86
CA ASP A 115 -5.37 -5.58 -13.23
C ASP A 115 -4.51 -4.30 -13.25
N LEU A 116 -3.20 -4.50 -13.33
CA LEU A 116 -2.19 -3.48 -13.06
C LEU A 116 -1.83 -2.67 -14.31
N MET A 117 -2.24 -1.40 -14.31
CA MET A 117 -1.72 -0.42 -15.26
C MET A 117 -0.41 0.18 -14.73
N SER A 118 0.69 -0.16 -15.39
CA SER A 118 1.97 0.54 -15.20
C SER A 118 2.01 1.80 -16.06
N PHE A 119 2.55 2.89 -15.50
CA PHE A 119 2.72 4.15 -16.21
C PHE A 119 4.07 4.80 -15.91
N ASP A 120 4.76 5.24 -16.95
CA ASP A 120 6.03 5.98 -16.87
C ASP A 120 5.75 7.47 -17.05
N GLY A 121 5.83 8.26 -15.97
CA GLY A 121 5.55 9.69 -16.03
C GLY A 121 5.13 10.26 -14.69
N THR A 122 4.34 11.33 -14.71
CA THR A 122 3.83 11.94 -13.47
C THR A 122 2.60 11.20 -12.94
N LEU A 123 2.33 11.36 -11.64
CA LEU A 123 1.12 10.83 -11.00
C LEU A 123 -0.16 11.34 -11.68
N LYS A 124 -0.16 12.62 -12.10
CA LYS A 124 -1.32 13.27 -12.70
C LYS A 124 -1.63 12.70 -14.09
N GLU A 125 -0.63 12.59 -14.95
CA GLU A 125 -0.76 11.97 -16.27
C GLU A 125 -1.20 10.51 -16.15
N GLY A 126 -0.55 9.73 -15.28
CA GLY A 126 -0.89 8.33 -15.10
C GLY A 126 -2.31 8.12 -14.58
N LEU A 127 -2.81 9.01 -13.69
CA LEU A 127 -4.20 8.98 -13.25
C LEU A 127 -5.16 9.33 -14.38
N SER A 128 -4.85 10.34 -15.20
CA SER A 128 -5.67 10.71 -16.36
C SER A 128 -5.85 9.54 -17.32
N ASP A 129 -4.74 8.94 -17.75
CA ASP A 129 -4.76 7.79 -18.66
C ASP A 129 -5.45 6.57 -18.04
N PHE A 130 -5.27 6.36 -16.74
CA PHE A 130 -5.93 5.28 -16.02
C PHE A 130 -7.45 5.44 -16.01
N MET A 131 -7.95 6.66 -15.76
CA MET A 131 -9.38 6.94 -15.82
C MET A 131 -9.95 6.77 -17.22
N GLU A 132 -9.24 7.27 -18.25
CA GLU A 132 -9.66 7.15 -19.64
C GLU A 132 -9.74 5.68 -20.09
N LYS A 133 -8.71 4.87 -19.81
CA LYS A 133 -8.67 3.45 -20.16
C LYS A 133 -9.75 2.63 -19.47
N ASN A 134 -10.18 3.04 -18.28
CA ASN A 134 -11.29 2.41 -17.57
C ASN A 134 -12.64 3.10 -17.87
N GLN A 135 -12.76 3.82 -18.99
CA GLN A 135 -14.01 4.43 -19.45
C GLN A 135 -14.70 5.29 -18.38
N ASN A 136 -13.92 5.87 -17.47
CA ASN A 136 -14.39 6.65 -16.32
C ASN A 136 -15.36 5.89 -15.39
N THR A 137 -15.31 4.55 -15.35
CA THR A 137 -16.10 3.76 -14.40
C THR A 137 -15.56 3.89 -12.97
N ILE A 138 -14.24 4.05 -12.84
CA ILE A 138 -13.57 4.26 -11.55
C ILE A 138 -13.93 5.61 -10.95
N LYS A 139 -14.42 5.62 -9.72
CA LYS A 139 -14.86 6.81 -8.96
C LYS A 139 -14.02 7.08 -7.72
N ALA A 140 -13.32 6.07 -7.21
CA ALA A 140 -12.42 6.24 -6.07
C ALA A 140 -11.16 5.38 -6.20
N ILE A 141 -10.06 5.89 -5.68
CA ILE A 141 -8.76 5.20 -5.64
C ILE A 141 -8.24 5.14 -4.21
N LEU A 142 -7.95 3.92 -3.74
CA LEU A 142 -7.39 3.67 -2.42
C LEU A 142 -5.88 3.96 -2.45
N ILE A 143 -5.37 4.71 -1.46
CA ILE A 143 -3.98 5.15 -1.38
C ILE A 143 -3.42 4.89 0.03
N GLY A 144 -2.28 4.21 0.11
CA GLY A 144 -1.61 3.82 1.37
C GLY A 144 -0.82 4.93 2.06
N THR A 145 -1.30 6.18 2.00
CA THR A 145 -0.67 7.32 2.70
C THR A 145 -1.08 7.32 4.17
N ARG A 146 -0.12 7.53 5.07
CA ARG A 146 -0.34 7.75 6.51
C ARG A 146 -0.23 9.24 6.86
N SER A 147 -0.81 9.65 7.99
CA SER A 147 -0.80 11.04 8.47
C SER A 147 0.61 11.55 8.75
N THR A 148 1.55 10.66 9.07
CA THR A 148 2.98 10.94 9.28
C THR A 148 3.80 11.05 7.98
N ASP A 149 3.22 10.72 6.83
CA ASP A 149 3.92 10.85 5.54
C ASP A 149 3.95 12.33 5.09
N PRO A 150 4.87 12.70 4.17
CA PRO A 150 4.90 14.06 3.63
C PRO A 150 3.56 14.47 3.01
N ARG A 151 2.97 15.55 3.54
CA ARG A 151 1.63 16.08 3.18
C ARG A 151 0.45 15.21 3.66
N GLY A 152 0.68 14.24 4.54
CA GLY A 152 -0.36 13.36 5.08
C GLY A 152 -1.22 13.98 6.19
N ALA A 153 -0.65 14.90 6.98
CA ALA A 153 -1.25 15.38 8.22
C ALA A 153 -2.61 16.11 8.08
N SER A 154 -2.91 16.67 6.90
CA SER A 154 -4.16 17.38 6.62
C SER A 154 -5.17 16.55 5.83
N LEU A 155 -4.84 15.30 5.49
CA LEU A 155 -5.72 14.43 4.73
C LEU A 155 -6.88 13.93 5.61
N LYS A 156 -7.95 13.51 4.95
CA LYS A 156 -9.11 12.85 5.52
C LYS A 156 -9.22 11.45 4.92
N ALA A 157 -10.06 10.61 5.53
CA ALA A 157 -10.34 9.27 5.00
C ALA A 157 -10.86 9.29 3.55
N PHE A 158 -11.57 10.35 3.16
CA PHE A 158 -12.07 10.58 1.81
C PHE A 158 -11.76 12.02 1.41
N ASP A 159 -10.90 12.20 0.41
CA ASP A 159 -10.56 13.51 -0.13
C ASP A 159 -10.70 13.51 -1.65
N PRO A 160 -11.49 14.43 -2.25
CA PRO A 160 -11.42 14.63 -3.69
C PRO A 160 -10.01 15.05 -4.09
N THR A 161 -9.65 14.78 -5.34
CA THR A 161 -8.48 15.40 -5.96
C THR A 161 -8.67 16.91 -6.13
N ASP A 162 -7.57 17.63 -6.28
CA ASP A 162 -7.60 19.07 -6.55
C ASP A 162 -8.22 19.37 -7.93
N ASP A 163 -8.69 20.60 -8.16
CA ASP A 163 -9.47 20.99 -9.35
C ASP A 163 -8.73 20.76 -10.68
N ASP A 164 -7.40 20.79 -10.68
CA ASP A 164 -6.61 20.59 -11.87
C ASP A 164 -6.35 19.09 -12.18
N TRP A 165 -6.74 18.17 -11.30
CA TRP A 165 -6.56 16.72 -11.45
C TRP A 165 -7.81 16.01 -12.01
N PRO A 166 -7.66 14.79 -12.57
CA PRO A 166 -8.80 13.94 -12.90
C PRO A 166 -9.73 13.76 -11.69
N SER A 167 -11.04 13.98 -11.88
CA SER A 167 -12.01 14.01 -10.79
C SER A 167 -12.27 12.61 -10.22
N ILE A 168 -11.60 12.31 -9.10
CA ILE A 168 -11.73 11.05 -8.37
C ILE A 168 -11.66 11.31 -6.86
N VAL A 169 -12.25 10.42 -6.05
CA VAL A 169 -12.08 10.45 -4.60
C VAL A 169 -10.88 9.60 -4.19
N ARG A 170 -9.92 10.20 -3.48
CA ARG A 170 -8.83 9.49 -2.81
C ARG A 170 -9.35 8.94 -1.50
N VAL A 171 -9.11 7.65 -1.26
CA VAL A 171 -9.53 6.95 -0.04
C VAL A 171 -8.27 6.55 0.73
N HIS A 172 -8.22 6.88 2.02
CA HIS A 172 -7.05 6.68 2.87
C HIS A 172 -7.37 5.79 4.09
N PRO A 173 -7.55 4.47 3.92
CA PRO A 173 -8.00 3.59 5.01
C PRO A 173 -7.02 3.44 6.17
N ILE A 174 -5.73 3.55 5.89
CA ILE A 174 -4.66 3.39 6.88
C ILE A 174 -4.07 4.73 7.33
N LEU A 175 -4.81 5.84 7.15
CA LEU A 175 -4.28 7.18 7.41
C LEU A 175 -3.73 7.35 8.82
N GLU A 176 -4.43 6.82 9.83
CA GLU A 176 -4.04 6.93 11.24
C GLU A 176 -3.07 5.82 11.71
N TRP A 177 -2.60 4.97 10.79
CA TRP A 177 -1.65 3.92 11.16
C TRP A 177 -0.25 4.49 11.38
N ASN A 178 0.41 4.02 12.44
CA ASN A 178 1.83 4.30 12.68
C ASN A 178 2.74 3.22 12.09
N TYR A 179 4.04 3.50 12.05
CA TYR A 179 5.06 2.59 11.50
C TYR A 179 5.05 1.20 12.13
N ASN A 180 4.91 1.14 13.46
CA ASN A 180 4.94 -0.11 14.20
C ASN A 180 3.69 -0.95 13.92
N GLN A 181 2.53 -0.32 13.74
CA GLN A 181 1.29 -1.01 13.36
C GLN A 181 1.39 -1.64 11.96
N VAL A 182 1.99 -0.93 10.99
CA VAL A 182 2.25 -1.48 9.64
C VAL A 182 3.07 -2.77 9.73
N TRP A 183 4.20 -2.75 10.44
CA TRP A 183 5.04 -3.93 10.58
C TRP A 183 4.43 -5.03 11.44
N HIS A 184 3.75 -4.67 12.52
CA HIS A 184 3.05 -5.65 13.36
C HIS A 184 2.01 -6.40 12.53
N PHE A 185 1.23 -5.70 11.70
CA PHE A 185 0.23 -6.32 10.83
C PHE A 185 0.86 -7.28 9.82
N LEU A 186 1.85 -6.80 9.05
CA LEU A 186 2.52 -7.60 8.04
C LEU A 186 3.14 -8.87 8.64
N ARG A 187 3.77 -8.76 9.81
CA ARG A 187 4.40 -9.90 10.48
C ARG A 187 3.39 -10.85 11.14
N LEU A 188 2.35 -10.33 11.80
CA LEU A 188 1.34 -11.12 12.49
C LEU A 188 0.52 -11.96 11.50
N LEU A 189 0.19 -11.39 10.34
CA LEU A 189 -0.58 -12.09 9.30
C LEU A 189 0.30 -12.83 8.29
N GLU A 190 1.63 -12.78 8.44
CA GLU A 190 2.60 -13.41 7.54
C GLU A 190 2.44 -12.95 6.08
N VAL A 191 2.16 -11.65 5.90
CA VAL A 191 2.03 -11.02 4.58
C VAL A 191 3.42 -10.86 3.98
N ASP A 192 3.62 -11.24 2.72
CA ASP A 192 4.88 -11.02 2.03
C ASP A 192 5.19 -9.51 1.89
N TRP A 193 6.48 -9.14 1.97
CA TRP A 193 6.95 -7.77 1.72
C TRP A 193 8.20 -7.76 0.82
N CYS A 194 8.47 -6.62 0.19
CA CYS A 194 9.67 -6.43 -0.63
C CYS A 194 10.95 -6.72 0.17
N GLU A 195 11.87 -7.51 -0.39
CA GLU A 195 13.03 -8.01 0.35
C GLU A 195 14.02 -6.93 0.77
N LEU A 196 13.98 -5.74 0.17
CA LEU A 196 14.79 -4.60 0.61
C LEU A 196 14.53 -4.22 2.07
N TYR A 197 13.32 -4.44 2.58
CA TYR A 197 13.02 -4.21 3.99
C TYR A 197 13.78 -5.16 4.94
N ASN A 198 14.27 -6.30 4.45
CA ASN A 198 15.16 -7.19 5.21
C ASN A 198 16.61 -6.67 5.23
N GLN A 199 16.94 -5.73 4.36
CA GLN A 199 18.30 -5.22 4.13
C GLN A 199 18.48 -3.81 4.71
N GLY A 200 17.70 -3.46 5.73
CA GLY A 200 17.78 -2.17 6.42
C GLY A 200 17.05 -1.01 5.74
N TYR A 201 16.41 -1.19 4.59
CA TYR A 201 15.59 -0.13 3.99
C TYR A 201 14.30 0.04 4.80
N THR A 202 13.94 1.28 5.14
CA THR A 202 12.70 1.58 5.92
C THR A 202 11.67 2.36 5.11
N SER A 203 12.08 2.90 3.95
CA SER A 203 11.26 3.68 3.04
C SER A 203 11.77 3.47 1.61
N LEU A 204 10.90 3.06 0.66
CA LEU A 204 11.27 2.74 -0.73
C LEU A 204 10.76 3.78 -1.74
N GLY A 205 11.61 4.15 -2.70
CA GLY A 205 11.41 5.25 -3.66
C GLY A 205 12.42 5.08 -4.78
N SER A 206 13.08 6.13 -5.28
CA SER A 206 14.02 5.94 -6.38
C SER A 206 15.35 5.32 -5.91
N SER A 207 15.88 4.36 -6.66
CA SER A 207 17.19 3.76 -6.41
C SER A 207 18.36 4.76 -6.47
N LEU A 208 18.14 5.94 -7.05
CA LEU A 208 19.13 7.02 -7.09
C LEU A 208 19.29 7.78 -5.76
N ASN A 209 18.30 7.71 -4.86
CA ASN A 209 18.26 8.54 -3.67
C ASN A 209 17.81 7.82 -2.39
N THR A 210 17.79 6.49 -2.44
CA THR A 210 17.28 5.63 -1.38
C THR A 210 18.36 4.65 -0.96
N PHE A 211 18.67 4.64 0.33
CA PHE A 211 19.69 3.81 0.93
C PHE A 211 19.15 3.11 2.18
N PRO A 212 19.81 2.04 2.67
CA PRO A 212 19.48 1.46 3.96
C PRO A 212 19.53 2.52 5.07
N ASN A 213 18.60 2.40 6.02
CA ASN A 213 18.47 3.34 7.12
C ASN A 213 19.66 3.23 8.07
N PRO A 214 20.46 4.29 8.26
CA PRO A 214 21.67 4.24 9.09
C PRO A 214 21.42 3.79 10.54
N LEU A 215 20.20 3.99 11.06
CA LEU A 215 19.81 3.56 12.41
C LEU A 215 19.67 2.04 12.54
N LEU A 216 19.60 1.31 11.43
CA LEU A 216 19.52 -0.16 11.39
C LEU A 216 20.87 -0.83 11.13
N LYS A 217 21.97 -0.05 11.05
CA LYS A 217 23.30 -0.58 10.77
C LYS A 217 23.83 -1.37 11.96
N THR A 218 24.42 -2.54 11.68
CA THR A 218 25.11 -3.38 12.67
C THR A 218 26.55 -3.64 12.24
N GLN A 219 27.34 -4.31 13.08
CA GLN A 219 28.71 -4.72 12.71
C GLN A 219 28.72 -5.71 11.53
N ASN A 220 27.66 -6.52 11.37
CA ASN A 220 27.62 -7.64 10.43
C ASN A 220 26.58 -7.45 9.29
N GLY A 221 26.10 -6.23 9.08
CA GLY A 221 25.08 -5.93 8.06
C GLY A 221 23.99 -5.01 8.58
N TRP A 222 22.73 -5.35 8.30
CA TRP A 222 21.57 -4.52 8.62
C TRP A 222 20.50 -5.30 9.35
N LYS A 223 19.84 -4.65 10.32
CA LYS A 223 18.59 -5.13 10.90
C LYS A 223 17.44 -5.03 9.89
N GLY A 224 16.38 -5.78 10.12
CA GLY A 224 15.14 -5.65 9.37
C GLY A 224 14.43 -4.31 9.66
N ALA A 225 13.63 -3.84 8.70
CA ALA A 225 12.91 -2.57 8.82
C ALA A 225 12.01 -2.50 10.06
N TRP A 226 11.40 -3.62 10.45
CA TRP A 226 10.55 -3.74 11.64
C TRP A 226 11.30 -3.59 12.97
N GLU A 227 12.64 -3.50 12.95
CA GLU A 227 13.47 -3.28 14.14
C GLU A 227 13.84 -1.80 14.34
N LEU A 228 13.28 -0.88 13.56
CA LEU A 228 13.47 0.55 13.75
C LEU A 228 12.75 1.00 15.03
N GLU A 229 13.51 1.44 16.03
CA GLU A 229 12.96 1.82 17.34
C GLU A 229 12.24 3.17 17.34
N ASP A 230 12.78 4.16 16.62
CA ASP A 230 12.17 5.48 16.46
C ASP A 230 11.58 5.66 15.05
N PRO A 231 10.24 5.61 14.89
CA PRO A 231 9.56 5.84 13.62
C PRO A 231 9.86 7.19 12.97
N SER A 232 10.27 8.21 13.71
CA SER A 232 10.64 9.52 13.13
C SER A 232 11.81 9.39 12.16
N GLY A 233 12.66 8.39 12.37
CA GLY A 233 13.79 8.02 11.53
C GLY A 233 13.40 7.23 10.27
N GLU A 234 12.12 6.97 9.99
CA GLU A 234 11.68 6.12 8.87
C GLU A 234 12.30 6.54 7.52
N ARG A 235 12.50 7.84 7.31
CA ARG A 235 13.03 8.40 6.06
C ARG A 235 14.50 8.80 6.15
N ALA A 236 15.24 8.40 7.18
CA ALA A 236 16.66 8.74 7.37
C ALA A 236 17.57 8.23 6.23
N GLY A 237 17.15 7.19 5.50
CA GLY A 237 17.83 6.69 4.30
C GLY A 237 17.47 7.43 2.99
N ARG A 238 16.75 8.55 3.04
CA ARG A 238 16.36 9.34 1.86
C ARG A 238 17.26 10.56 1.71
N PHE A 239 17.96 10.67 0.59
CA PHE A 239 18.60 11.93 0.24
C PHE A 239 17.67 12.76 -0.66
N VAL A 240 17.41 13.99 -0.27
CA VAL A 240 16.88 14.99 -1.21
C VAL A 240 18.11 15.63 -1.84
N ALA A 241 18.31 15.48 -3.15
CA ALA A 241 19.28 16.30 -3.83
C ALA A 241 18.84 17.75 -3.64
N SER A 242 19.60 18.53 -2.87
CA SER A 242 19.44 19.97 -2.86
C SER A 242 19.66 20.44 -4.30
N ILE A 243 18.60 20.88 -4.98
CA ILE A 243 18.75 21.67 -6.18
C ILE A 243 19.45 22.94 -5.70
N GLN A 244 20.77 23.01 -5.87
CA GLN A 244 21.45 24.30 -5.87
C GLN A 244 20.80 25.09 -7.00
N SER A 245 20.03 26.10 -6.62
CA SER A 245 19.62 27.17 -7.53
C SER A 245 20.90 27.78 -8.12
N ALA A 246 21.25 27.37 -9.33
CA ALA A 246 22.17 28.14 -10.15
C ALA A 246 21.45 29.45 -10.49
N GLY A 247 22.04 30.56 -10.04
CA GLY A 247 21.61 31.90 -10.40
C GLY A 247 21.92 32.28 -11.84
#